data_AF-A0A8T4PEG4-F1
#
_entry.id   AF-A0A8T4PEG4-F1
#
_cell.length_a   1.000
_cell.length_b   1.000
_cell.length_c   1.000
_cell.angle_alpha   90.00
_cell.angle_beta   90.00
_cell.angle_gamma   90.00
#
_symmetry.space_group_name_H-M   'P 1'
#
loop_
_entity.id
_entity.type
_entity.pdbx_description
1 polymer ?
#
loop_
_entity_poly.entity_id
_entity_poly.type
_entity_poly.pdbx_seq_one_letter_code
_entity_poly.pdbx_strand_id
1 'polypeptide(L)' 'MIHKRAVKEHIKENGYKISKNALEELDKKLLSELDKIIKYALRNAKLSGRKIIRLEDINYGLNSGY' A
#
# COMPACT_ATOMS: atom_id res chain seq x y z
N MET A 1 7.03 -10.67 -7.31
CA MET A 1 6.18 -9.66 -6.65
C MET A 1 5.07 -10.36 -5.89
N ILE A 2 5.14 -10.39 -4.56
CA ILE A 2 4.21 -11.16 -3.70
C ILE A 2 2.76 -10.68 -3.86
N HIS A 3 2.53 -9.38 -4.02
CA HIS A 3 1.19 -8.77 -4.15
C HIS A 3 0.47 -9.16 -5.46
N LYS A 4 1.16 -9.30 -6.60
CA LYS A 4 0.52 -9.66 -7.88
C LYS A 4 -0.14 -11.03 -7.85
N ARG A 5 0.45 -11.98 -7.11
CA ARG A 5 -0.11 -13.33 -6.96
C ARG A 5 -1.37 -13.30 -6.12
N ALA A 6 -1.32 -12.64 -4.96
CA ALA A 6 -2.47 -12.49 -4.06
C ALA A 6 -3.65 -11.80 -4.76
N VAL A 7 -3.39 -10.73 -5.53
CA VAL A 7 -4.43 -10.04 -6.32
C VAL A 7 -5.07 -10.98 -7.36
N LYS A 8 -4.26 -11.77 -8.10
CA LYS A 8 -4.79 -12.73 -9.08
C LYS A 8 -5.60 -13.83 -8.42
N GLU A 9 -5.13 -14.37 -7.29
CA GLU A 9 -5.83 -15.40 -6.52
C GLU A 9 -7.18 -14.85 -6.03
N HIS A 10 -7.20 -13.66 -5.43
CA HIS A 10 -8.44 -13.03 -4.95
C HIS A 10 -9.46 -12.75 -6.06
N ILE A 11 -9.01 -12.24 -7.21
CA ILE A 11 -9.90 -12.00 -8.36
C ILE A 11 -10.47 -13.32 -8.91
N LYS A 12 -9.64 -14.38 -8.93
CA LYS A 12 -10.05 -15.71 -9.37
C LYS A 12 -11.01 -16.38 -8.39
N GLU A 13 -10.82 -16.21 -7.09
CA GLU A 13 -11.74 -16.69 -6.04
C GLU A 13 -13.15 -16.12 -6.21
N ASN A 14 -13.25 -14.90 -6.73
CA ASN A 14 -14.51 -14.25 -7.07
C ASN A 14 -15.04 -14.62 -8.47
N GLY A 15 -14.41 -15.57 -9.17
CA GLY A 15 -14.82 -16.05 -10.49
C GLY A 15 -14.42 -15.15 -11.66
N TYR A 16 -13.60 -14.12 -11.42
CA TYR A 16 -13.18 -13.17 -12.45
C TYR A 16 -11.78 -13.47 -12.99
N LYS A 17 -11.47 -12.87 -14.13
CA LYS A 17 -10.11 -12.82 -14.70
C LYS A 17 -9.69 -11.37 -14.81
N ILE A 18 -8.43 -11.07 -14.50
CA ILE A 18 -7.84 -9.76 -14.67
C ILE A 18 -6.96 -9.74 -15.92
N SER A 19 -7.09 -8.71 -16.75
CA SER A 19 -6.20 -8.50 -17.89
C SER A 19 -4.81 -8.09 -17.42
N LYS A 20 -3.78 -8.34 -18.24
CA LYS A 20 -2.40 -7.94 -17.93
C LYS A 20 -2.29 -6.44 -17.67
N ASN A 21 -2.91 -5.62 -18.53
CA ASN A 21 -2.86 -4.16 -18.42
C ASN A 21 -3.55 -3.66 -17.14
N ALA A 22 -4.70 -4.22 -16.78
CA ALA A 22 -5.39 -3.84 -15.54
C ALA A 22 -4.56 -4.21 -14.30
N LEU A 23 -3.89 -5.36 -14.32
CA LEU A 23 -3.00 -5.77 -13.24
C LEU A 23 -1.79 -4.84 -13.11
N GLU A 24 -1.21 -4.39 -14.23
CA GLU A 24 -0.08 -3.46 -14.23
C GLU A 24 -0.47 -2.06 -13.73
N GLU A 25 -1.64 -1.55 -14.12
CA GLU A 25 -2.13 -0.26 -13.60
C GLU A 25 -2.47 -0.34 -12.10
N LEU A 26 -3.10 -1.42 -11.66
CA LEU A 26 -3.34 -1.67 -10.24
C LEU A 26 -2.04 -1.71 -9.44
N ASP A 27 -1.01 -2.36 -9.98
CA ASP A 27 0.31 -2.45 -9.37
C ASP A 27 0.96 -1.07 -9.17
N LYS A 28 0.95 -0.23 -10.20
CA LYS A 28 1.45 1.15 -10.12
C LYS A 28 0.69 1.94 -9.05
N LYS A 29 -0.63 1.80 -9.01
CA LYS A 29 -1.47 2.50 -8.04
C LYS A 29 -1.18 2.05 -6.61
N LEU A 30 -1.05 0.73 -6.39
CA LEU A 30 -0.69 0.18 -5.08
C LEU A 30 0.66 0.68 -4.60
N LEU A 31 1.68 0.70 -5.47
CA LEU A 31 2.99 1.25 -5.14
C LEU A 31 2.91 2.73 -4.77
N SER A 32 2.16 3.52 -5.54
CA SER A 32 1.97 4.95 -5.26
C SER A 32 1.28 5.21 -3.91
N GLU A 33 0.25 4.43 -3.56
CA GLU A 33 -0.42 4.57 -2.27
C GLU A 33 0.46 4.11 -1.09
N LEU A 34 1.22 3.01 -1.27
CA LEU A 34 2.21 2.56 -0.28
C LEU A 34 3.27 3.63 -0.01
N ASP A 35 3.80 4.26 -1.05
CA ASP A 35 4.78 5.35 -0.91
C ASP A 35 4.22 6.53 -0.13
N LYS A 36 2.96 6.91 -0.36
CA LYS A 36 2.30 7.96 0.43
C LYS A 36 2.20 7.57 1.89
N ILE A 37 1.69 6.37 2.20
CA ILE A 37 1.54 5.88 3.58
C ILE A 37 2.89 5.91 4.30
N ILE A 38 3.94 5.39 3.66
CA ILE A 38 5.29 5.38 4.23
C ILE A 38 5.82 6.80 4.44
N LYS A 39 5.60 7.72 3.49
CA LYS A 39 6.02 9.11 3.61
C LYS A 39 5.39 9.80 4.83
N TYR A 40 4.10 9.61 5.06
CA TYR A 40 3.41 10.16 6.23
C TYR A 40 3.83 9.49 7.52
N ALA A 41 4.02 8.16 7.52
CA ALA A 41 4.53 7.43 8.68
C ALA A 41 5.93 7.90 9.08
N LEU A 42 6.83 8.06 8.11
CA LEU A 42 8.17 8.62 8.32
C LEU A 42 8.12 10.03 8.91
N ARG A 43 7.21 10.87 8.39
CA ARG A 43 7.01 12.23 8.92
C ARG A 43 6.57 12.20 10.38
N ASN A 44 5.61 11.34 10.73
CA ASN A 44 5.11 11.22 12.09
C ASN A 44 6.22 10.72 13.05
N ALA A 45 6.92 9.65 12.66
CA ALA A 45 8.05 9.14 13.45
C ALA A 45 9.12 10.21 13.69
N LYS A 46 9.43 11.01 12.66
CA LYS A 46 10.37 12.13 12.75
C LYS A 46 9.89 13.22 13.71
N LEU A 47 8.62 13.60 13.65
CA LEU A 47 8.01 14.59 14.56
C LEU A 47 8.04 14.11 16.03
N SER A 48 7.90 12.81 16.24
CA SER A 48 8.03 12.18 17.56
C SER A 48 9.48 11.93 18.00
N GLY A 49 10.49 12.35 17.22
CA GLY A 49 11.91 12.15 17.54
C GLY A 49 12.39 10.69 17.44
N ARG A 50 11.63 9.81 16.78
CA ARG A 50 11.93 8.38 16.66
C ARG A 50 12.60 8.05 15.32
N LYS A 51 13.47 7.03 15.34
CA LYS A 51 14.05 6.41 14.13
C LYS A 51 13.41 5.07 13.75
N ILE A 52 12.48 4.57 14.58
CA ILE A 52 11.74 3.33 14.35
C ILE A 52 10.29 3.70 14.04
N ILE A 53 9.79 3.24 12.90
CA ILE A 53 8.37 3.36 12.53
C ILE A 53 7.57 2.36 13.38
N ARG A 54 6.55 2.86 14.07
CA ARG A 54 5.61 2.05 14.86
C ARG A 54 4.25 1.94 14.18
N LEU A 55 3.40 1.08 14.71
CA LEU A 55 2.03 0.90 14.23
C LEU A 55 1.25 2.22 14.16
N GLU A 56 1.41 3.10 15.15
CA GLU A 56 0.77 4.42 15.17
C GLU A 56 1.20 5.32 14.01
N ASP A 57 2.46 5.21 13.55
CA ASP A 57 2.96 5.97 12.40
C ASP A 57 2.35 5.45 11.10
N ILE A 58 2.21 4.12 10.97
CA ILE A 58 1.52 3.48 9.84
C ILE A 58 0.04 3.87 9.83
N ASN A 59 -0.63 3.83 10.98
CA ASN A 59 -2.02 4.26 11.12
C ASN A 59 -2.18 5.74 10.77
N TYR A 60 -1.24 6.59 11.19
CA TYR A 60 -1.21 7.99 10.77
C TYR A 60 -1.11 8.09 9.24
N GLY A 61 -0.22 7.33 8.61
CA GLY A 61 -0.07 7.32 7.15
C GLY A 61 -1.30 6.82 6.38
N LEU A 62 -2.01 5.83 6.92
CA LEU A 62 -3.28 5.33 6.36
C LEU A 62 -4.40 6.37 6.42
N ASN A 63 -4.46 7.15 7.50
CA ASN A 63 -5.52 8.15 7.71
C ASN A 63 -5.19 9.54 7.12
N SER A 64 -3.92 9.82 6.79
CA SER A 64 -3.49 11.12 6.24
C SER A 64 -3.74 11.27 4.73
N GLY A 65 -4.30 10.25 4.07
CA GLY A 65 -4.54 10.20 2.63
C GLY A 65 -5.94 10.61 2.17
N TYR A 66 -6.82 11.00 3.10
CA TYR A 66 -8.20 11.44 2.88
C TYR A 66 -8.44 12.84 3.43
#